data_AF-A0A7J6NKW2-F1
#
_entry.id   AF-A0A7J6NKW2-F1
#
_cell.length_a   1.000
_cell.length_b   1.000
_cell.length_c   1.000
_cell.angle_alpha   90.00
_cell.angle_beta   90.00
_cell.angle_gamma   90.00
#
_symmetry.space_group_name_H-M   'P 1'
#
loop_
_entity.id
_entity.type
_entity.pdbx_description
1 polymer ?
#
loop_
_entity_poly.entity_id
_entity_poly.type
_entity_poly.pdbx_seq_one_letter_code
_entity_poly.pdbx_strand_id
1 'polypeptide(L)'
;MLPVHACTALLLCIPTFADIVTTTTPTPAELDIEVSTQLSFDNPPLDRLYFCPRGKIEAARVGTSWPAYPVTLNTSECLNYDQIMGLPNRQQNLECIASATEALTSALDRVGLSESFLVWGSLLGWYRHEGGIIPWDFDGDVAVMKESCNATFDALRAKGSGVKNIAQAVDAELPRGFHIVTVTDGGVSRDLDTFSGCEAQELRIEGYWPGTEDRMCYTDLWFLDHESSEGADCHCDSIVPSPRACIENKYYSRGCISEADLFPLADSTLLGKVSVKVPNDPLGVLRRLYPAGIDIKNMAPVPKNPLFEDDWSIVVASSPTAVQQPGRHTTLWWFVAVVIVAILACVCIPKLYRCFVKRRRAGYALPKRADDSTQEFVIE
;
A
#
# COMPACT_ATOMS: atom_id res chain seq x y z
N MET A 1 -67.02 -30.92 22.97
CA MET A 1 -66.92 -29.44 23.00
C MET A 1 -66.46 -29.01 24.39
N LEU A 2 -65.22 -28.55 24.48
CA LEU A 2 -64.55 -27.90 25.63
C LEU A 2 -63.44 -27.01 25.03
N PRO A 3 -63.23 -25.76 25.48
CA PRO A 3 -62.46 -24.78 24.71
C PRO A 3 -60.97 -24.83 25.02
N VAL A 4 -60.16 -24.67 23.97
CA VAL A 4 -58.70 -24.49 24.01
C VAL A 4 -58.42 -23.00 24.12
N HIS A 5 -58.38 -22.45 25.33
CA HIS A 5 -57.94 -21.07 25.60
C HIS A 5 -57.05 -21.06 26.85
N ALA A 6 -55.74 -21.23 26.66
CA ALA A 6 -54.70 -20.78 27.60
C ALA A 6 -53.31 -21.19 27.06
N CYS A 7 -52.79 -20.52 26.03
CA CYS A 7 -51.36 -20.59 25.72
C CYS A 7 -50.83 -19.42 24.86
N THR A 8 -51.44 -18.24 24.94
CA THR A 8 -51.09 -17.08 24.08
C THR A 8 -50.71 -15.83 24.87
N ALA A 9 -50.26 -15.97 26.13
CA ALA A 9 -49.95 -14.82 26.99
C ALA A 9 -48.54 -14.83 27.61
N LEU A 10 -47.60 -15.58 27.03
CA LEU A 10 -46.21 -15.63 27.53
C LEU A 10 -45.14 -15.43 26.43
N LEU A 11 -45.44 -14.59 25.44
CA LEU A 11 -44.56 -14.30 24.30
C LEU A 11 -44.39 -12.79 24.04
N LEU A 12 -44.74 -11.93 25.01
CA LEU A 12 -44.69 -10.46 24.86
C LEU A 12 -43.67 -9.76 25.78
N CYS A 13 -42.72 -10.48 26.37
CA CYS A 13 -41.61 -9.86 27.12
C CYS A 13 -40.24 -10.47 26.77
N ILE A 14 -40.01 -10.79 25.50
CA ILE A 14 -38.65 -11.01 25.00
C ILE A 14 -38.30 -9.72 24.25
N PRO A 15 -37.41 -8.86 24.77
CA PRO A 15 -36.89 -7.76 23.97
C PRO A 15 -36.28 -8.36 22.70
N THR A 16 -36.69 -7.85 21.55
CA THR A 16 -36.12 -8.23 20.26
C THR A 16 -34.61 -8.10 20.35
N PHE A 17 -33.90 -9.22 20.21
CA PHE A 17 -32.43 -9.30 20.17
C PHE A 17 -31.78 -8.45 19.06
N ALA A 18 -32.57 -7.71 18.28
CA ALA A 18 -32.13 -6.82 17.23
C ALA A 18 -31.60 -5.46 17.73
N ASP A 19 -31.89 -5.05 18.98
CA ASP A 19 -31.52 -3.72 19.50
C ASP A 19 -30.31 -3.72 20.45
N ILE A 20 -29.62 -4.86 20.62
CA ILE A 20 -28.38 -4.96 21.41
C ILE A 20 -27.29 -5.61 20.56
N VAL A 21 -27.12 -5.10 19.34
CA VAL A 21 -25.83 -5.17 18.66
C VAL A 21 -25.45 -3.72 18.40
N THR A 22 -25.06 -3.02 19.47
CA THR A 22 -24.07 -1.95 19.30
C THR A 22 -22.89 -2.62 18.62
N THR A 23 -22.70 -2.34 17.34
CA THR A 23 -21.42 -2.55 16.66
C THR A 23 -20.40 -1.70 17.39
N THR A 24 -19.90 -2.22 18.52
CA THR A 24 -18.60 -1.83 19.04
C THR A 24 -17.63 -2.25 17.94
N THR A 25 -17.26 -1.28 17.09
CA THR A 25 -16.07 -1.39 16.27
C THR A 25 -14.99 -1.91 17.22
N PRO A 26 -14.41 -3.10 16.98
CA PRO A 26 -13.38 -3.62 17.87
C PRO A 26 -12.34 -2.52 18.00
N THR A 27 -12.13 -2.05 19.23
CA THR A 27 -11.04 -1.14 19.54
C THR A 27 -9.79 -1.85 19.01
N PRO A 28 -8.99 -1.24 18.13
CA PRO A 28 -7.78 -1.88 17.61
C PRO A 28 -7.03 -2.42 18.82
N ALA A 29 -6.87 -3.75 18.89
CA ALA A 29 -6.15 -4.35 19.99
C ALA A 29 -4.77 -3.68 20.03
N GLU A 30 -4.40 -3.12 21.18
CA GLU A 30 -3.06 -2.60 21.40
C GLU A 30 -2.07 -3.70 21.02
N LEU A 31 -1.36 -3.49 19.92
CA LEU A 31 -0.41 -4.44 19.40
C LEU A 31 0.98 -3.91 19.75
N ASP A 32 1.61 -4.59 20.69
CA ASP A 32 3.01 -4.35 20.99
C ASP A 32 3.85 -5.14 19.98
N ILE A 33 4.61 -4.45 19.14
CA ILE A 33 5.48 -5.07 18.14
C ILE A 33 6.95 -5.03 18.59
N GLU A 34 7.72 -6.06 18.25
CA GLU A 34 9.16 -6.05 18.44
C GLU A 34 9.88 -5.52 17.21
N VAL A 35 10.77 -4.54 17.41
CA VAL A 35 11.45 -3.84 16.33
C VAL A 35 12.96 -3.84 16.57
N SER A 36 13.71 -4.28 15.55
CA SER A 36 15.17 -4.17 15.56
C SER A 36 15.62 -2.92 14.82
N THR A 37 16.31 -2.03 15.54
CA THR A 37 16.70 -0.68 15.11
C THR A 37 17.82 -0.65 14.06
N GLN A 38 18.56 -1.77 13.92
CA GLN A 38 19.74 -1.87 13.05
C GLN A 38 19.45 -2.57 11.71
N LEU A 39 18.20 -2.98 11.48
CA LEU A 39 17.85 -3.69 10.25
C LEU A 39 17.54 -2.72 9.10
N SER A 40 17.99 -3.10 7.92
CA SER A 40 17.60 -2.50 6.64
C SER A 40 16.95 -3.58 5.79
N PHE A 41 15.92 -3.20 5.04
CA PHE A 41 15.12 -4.14 4.26
C PHE A 41 14.95 -3.66 2.83
N ASP A 42 15.41 -4.43 1.86
CA ASP A 42 15.21 -4.14 0.43
C ASP A 42 13.71 -4.13 0.08
N ASN A 43 12.98 -5.15 0.58
CA ASN A 43 11.54 -5.31 0.40
C ASN A 43 10.90 -5.96 1.65
N PRO A 44 10.55 -5.17 2.69
CA PRO A 44 9.91 -5.73 3.87
C PRO A 44 8.49 -6.22 3.54
N PRO A 45 8.03 -7.35 4.12
CA PRO A 45 6.65 -7.79 4.00
C PRO A 45 5.67 -6.69 4.43
N LEU A 46 4.64 -6.44 3.62
CA LEU A 46 3.67 -5.36 3.84
C LEU A 46 2.90 -5.51 5.16
N ASP A 47 2.65 -6.75 5.60
CA ASP A 47 2.01 -7.09 6.88
C ASP A 47 2.88 -6.78 8.10
N ARG A 48 4.15 -6.44 7.90
CA ARG A 48 5.10 -6.02 8.94
C ARG A 48 5.45 -4.55 8.88
N LEU A 49 4.89 -3.81 7.92
CA LEU A 49 5.20 -2.42 7.69
C LEU A 49 4.21 -1.52 8.44
N TYR A 50 4.77 -0.67 9.30
CA TYR A 50 4.06 0.30 10.09
C TYR A 50 4.63 1.70 9.84
N PHE A 51 3.76 2.69 9.99
CA PHE A 51 4.09 4.11 9.93
C PHE A 51 3.72 4.67 11.27
N CYS A 52 4.69 5.22 11.99
CA CYS A 52 4.50 5.65 13.37
C CYS A 52 4.89 7.11 13.55
N PRO A 53 4.17 7.89 14.37
CA PRO A 53 4.59 9.23 14.74
C PRO A 53 5.99 9.21 15.36
N ARG A 54 6.88 10.05 14.84
CA ARG A 54 8.29 10.13 15.19
C ARG A 54 8.48 10.39 16.67
N GLY A 55 7.66 11.25 17.29
CA GLY A 55 7.70 11.50 18.73
C GLY A 55 7.56 10.23 19.58
N LYS A 56 6.80 9.23 19.12
CA LYS A 56 6.66 7.93 19.81
C LYS A 56 7.87 7.04 19.61
N ILE A 57 8.42 7.04 18.40
CA ILE A 57 9.62 6.31 18.06
C ILE A 57 10.81 6.85 18.88
N GLU A 58 11.01 8.16 18.88
CA GLU A 58 12.08 8.83 19.62
C GLU A 58 11.95 8.64 21.15
N ALA A 59 10.74 8.52 21.70
CA ALA A 59 10.53 8.21 23.11
C ALA A 59 11.06 6.81 23.51
N ALA A 60 11.21 5.89 22.55
CA ALA A 60 11.82 4.58 22.77
C ALA A 60 13.36 4.60 22.70
N ARG A 61 14.00 5.74 22.36
CA ARG A 61 15.47 5.86 22.37
C ARG A 61 16.00 5.96 23.79
N VAL A 62 17.19 5.40 24.00
CA VAL A 62 17.94 5.54 25.24
C VAL A 62 19.08 6.53 24.99
N GLY A 63 18.89 7.79 25.41
CA GLY A 63 19.84 8.87 25.12
C GLY A 63 19.82 9.29 23.65
N THR A 64 20.98 9.38 23.00
CA THR A 64 21.11 9.78 21.59
C THR A 64 21.27 8.60 20.62
N SER A 65 21.30 7.36 21.10
CA SER A 65 21.49 6.16 20.27
C SER A 65 20.31 5.21 20.38
N TRP A 66 20.03 4.48 19.31
CA TRP A 66 19.14 3.34 19.37
C TRP A 66 19.77 2.19 20.15
N PRO A 67 19.02 1.46 20.99
CA PRO A 67 19.54 0.26 21.63
C PRO A 67 19.90 -0.80 20.58
N ALA A 68 20.93 -1.60 20.89
CA ALA A 68 21.40 -2.70 20.04
C ALA A 68 20.52 -3.96 20.14
N TYR A 69 19.54 -3.97 21.04
CA TYR A 69 18.57 -5.03 21.23
C TYR A 69 17.19 -4.62 20.70
N PRO A 70 16.32 -5.58 20.33
CA PRO A 70 14.97 -5.28 19.91
C PRO A 70 14.20 -4.48 20.98
N VAL A 71 13.41 -3.51 20.55
CA VAL A 71 12.52 -2.74 21.42
C VAL A 71 11.08 -3.09 21.13
N THR A 72 10.27 -3.11 22.18
CA THR A 72 8.82 -3.21 22.07
C THR A 72 8.23 -1.84 21.84
N LEU A 73 7.48 -1.67 20.75
CA LEU A 73 6.75 -0.45 20.43
C LEU A 73 5.26 -0.70 20.50
N ASN A 74 4.56 0.18 21.21
CA ASN A 74 3.11 0.22 21.19
C ASN A 74 2.65 0.89 19.88
N THR A 75 1.93 0.14 19.04
CA THR A 75 1.52 0.62 17.70
C THR A 75 0.13 1.25 17.65
N SER A 76 -0.47 1.60 18.79
CA SER A 76 -1.83 2.14 18.84
C SER A 76 -2.03 3.41 18.01
N GLU A 77 -0.97 4.20 17.84
CA GLU A 77 -0.95 5.43 17.03
C GLU A 77 -0.28 5.24 15.66
N CYS A 78 0.18 4.03 15.35
CA CYS A 78 0.77 3.73 14.05
C CYS A 78 -0.30 3.30 13.05
N LEU A 79 0.00 3.48 11.76
CA LEU A 79 -0.78 2.93 10.65
C LEU A 79 -0.02 1.75 10.05
N ASN A 80 -0.67 0.59 9.96
CA ASN A 80 -0.17 -0.51 9.15
C ASN A 80 -0.57 -0.34 7.67
N TYR A 81 -0.10 -1.24 6.81
CA TYR A 81 -0.43 -1.22 5.39
C TYR A 81 -1.95 -1.16 5.11
N ASP A 82 -2.74 -2.03 5.72
CA ASP A 82 -4.20 -2.10 5.49
C ASP A 82 -4.90 -0.80 5.93
N GLN A 83 -4.44 -0.19 7.02
CA GLN A 83 -4.96 1.08 7.50
C GLN A 83 -4.62 2.23 6.55
N ILE A 84 -3.41 2.24 5.97
CA ILE A 84 -3.02 3.22 4.94
C ILE A 84 -3.89 3.06 3.71
N MET A 85 -4.04 1.84 3.22
CA MET A 85 -4.90 1.54 2.08
C MET A 85 -6.37 1.85 2.35
N GLY A 86 -6.81 1.75 3.61
CA GLY A 86 -8.13 2.13 4.09
C GLY A 86 -8.33 3.64 4.32
N LEU A 87 -7.30 4.48 4.17
CA LEU A 87 -7.46 5.93 4.29
C LEU A 87 -8.41 6.47 3.20
N PRO A 88 -9.18 7.53 3.50
CA PRO A 88 -10.13 8.09 2.55
C PRO A 88 -9.51 8.41 1.19
N ASN A 89 -10.05 7.76 0.16
CA ASN A 89 -9.66 7.86 -1.23
C ASN A 89 -8.24 7.39 -1.56
N ARG A 90 -7.58 6.62 -0.69
CA ARG A 90 -6.18 6.23 -0.94
C ARG A 90 -6.04 5.33 -2.16
N GLN A 91 -6.86 4.30 -2.25
CA GLN A 91 -6.86 3.42 -3.42
C GLN A 91 -7.21 4.19 -4.70
N GLN A 92 -8.21 5.07 -4.64
CA GLN A 92 -8.58 5.94 -5.77
C GLN A 92 -7.42 6.87 -6.18
N ASN A 93 -6.64 7.36 -5.21
CA ASN A 93 -5.46 8.19 -5.52
C ASN A 93 -4.39 7.39 -6.27
N LEU A 94 -4.10 6.17 -5.83
CA LEU A 94 -3.15 5.27 -6.52
C LEU A 94 -3.64 4.91 -7.93
N GLU A 95 -4.94 4.69 -8.10
CA GLU A 95 -5.53 4.48 -9.42
C GLU A 95 -5.45 5.74 -10.29
N CYS A 96 -5.64 6.93 -9.72
CA CYS A 96 -5.46 8.19 -10.43
C CYS A 96 -4.02 8.39 -10.90
N ILE A 97 -3.04 8.15 -10.05
CA ILE A 97 -1.61 8.19 -10.41
C ILE A 97 -1.35 7.25 -11.57
N ALA A 98 -1.83 6.00 -11.50
CA ALA A 98 -1.65 5.03 -12.58
C ALA A 98 -2.29 5.49 -13.89
N SER A 99 -3.49 6.10 -13.86
CA SER A 99 -4.12 6.64 -15.06
C SER A 99 -3.45 7.91 -15.59
N ALA A 100 -2.88 8.76 -14.73
CA ALA A 100 -2.04 9.86 -15.18
C ALA A 100 -0.77 9.33 -15.88
N THR A 101 -0.14 8.31 -15.31
CA THR A 101 1.00 7.65 -15.94
C THR A 101 0.62 7.05 -17.29
N GLU A 102 -0.53 6.37 -17.39
CA GLU A 102 -1.05 5.81 -18.65
C GLU A 102 -1.30 6.88 -19.71
N ALA A 103 -1.95 7.98 -19.32
CA ALA A 103 -2.27 9.10 -20.21
C ALA A 103 -0.99 9.70 -20.79
N LEU A 104 0.03 9.90 -19.95
CA LEU A 104 1.32 10.43 -20.35
C LEU A 104 2.09 9.46 -21.25
N THR A 105 2.30 8.21 -20.84
CA THR A 105 3.08 7.24 -21.65
C THR A 105 2.42 6.97 -22.99
N SER A 106 1.09 6.91 -23.04
CA SER A 106 0.35 6.75 -24.29
C SER A 106 0.45 7.98 -25.20
N ALA A 107 0.42 9.20 -24.65
CA ALA A 107 0.61 10.42 -25.44
C ALA A 107 2.05 10.54 -25.94
N LEU A 108 3.03 10.18 -25.12
CA LEU A 108 4.45 10.10 -25.51
C LEU A 108 4.64 9.13 -26.68
N ASP A 109 4.07 7.93 -26.61
CA ASP A 109 4.13 6.96 -27.71
C ASP A 109 3.55 7.54 -29.02
N ARG A 110 2.40 8.21 -28.97
CA ARG A 110 1.76 8.82 -30.15
C ARG A 110 2.58 9.93 -30.79
N VAL A 111 3.32 10.72 -30.00
CA VAL A 111 4.21 11.76 -30.55
C VAL A 111 5.54 11.20 -31.04
N GLY A 112 5.85 9.92 -30.80
CA GLY A 112 7.07 9.26 -31.22
C GLY A 112 8.11 9.04 -30.11
N LEU A 113 7.76 9.32 -28.85
CA LEU A 113 8.58 9.09 -27.66
C LEU A 113 8.20 7.77 -26.97
N SER A 114 8.20 6.69 -27.73
CA SER A 114 7.81 5.35 -27.25
C SER A 114 8.80 4.74 -26.26
N GLU A 115 10.02 5.28 -26.16
CA GLU A 115 11.04 4.86 -25.19
C GLU A 115 10.97 5.65 -23.86
N SER A 116 9.75 5.94 -23.41
CA SER A 116 9.50 6.44 -22.05
C SER A 116 9.49 5.28 -21.05
N PHE A 117 10.01 5.49 -19.84
CA PHE A 117 10.14 4.46 -18.82
C PHE A 117 9.94 5.00 -17.39
N LEU A 118 9.56 4.12 -16.46
CA LEU A 118 9.41 4.49 -15.04
C LEU A 118 10.77 4.88 -14.43
N VAL A 119 10.76 5.91 -13.59
CA VAL A 119 11.93 6.38 -12.83
C VAL A 119 11.54 6.68 -11.37
N TRP A 120 12.50 7.01 -10.51
CA TRP A 120 12.28 7.46 -9.12
C TRP A 120 11.30 6.59 -8.29
N GLY A 121 10.33 7.21 -7.60
CA GLY A 121 9.39 6.56 -6.70
C GLY A 121 8.52 5.55 -7.44
N SER A 122 8.17 5.84 -8.69
CA SER A 122 7.42 4.93 -9.56
C SER A 122 8.19 3.66 -9.89
N LEU A 123 9.46 3.77 -10.28
CA LEU A 123 10.31 2.59 -10.54
C LEU A 123 10.57 1.80 -9.24
N LEU A 124 10.77 2.51 -8.11
CA LEU A 124 11.01 1.88 -6.82
C LEU A 124 9.78 1.12 -6.32
N GLY A 125 8.60 1.71 -6.45
CA GLY A 125 7.32 1.07 -6.17
C GLY A 125 7.11 -0.15 -7.04
N TRP A 126 7.34 -0.02 -8.34
CA TRP A 126 7.24 -1.13 -9.29
C TRP A 126 8.15 -2.30 -8.88
N TYR A 127 9.42 -2.00 -8.56
CA TYR A 127 10.41 -2.99 -8.16
C TYR A 127 10.05 -3.69 -6.84
N ARG A 128 9.64 -2.94 -5.83
CA ARG A 128 9.33 -3.49 -4.49
C ARG A 128 7.98 -4.21 -4.43
N HIS A 129 7.01 -3.79 -5.22
CA HIS A 129 5.62 -4.22 -5.08
C HIS A 129 5.11 -4.97 -6.30
N GLU A 130 6.00 -5.66 -7.02
CA GLU A 130 5.66 -6.54 -8.16
C GLU A 130 4.77 -5.83 -9.20
N GLY A 131 5.18 -4.61 -9.59
CA GLY A 131 4.39 -3.74 -10.46
C GLY A 131 3.43 -2.81 -9.73
N GLY A 132 3.52 -2.69 -8.41
CA GLY A 132 2.73 -1.77 -7.59
C GLY A 132 3.23 -0.32 -7.59
N ILE A 133 2.50 0.55 -6.90
CA ILE A 133 2.93 1.91 -6.53
C ILE A 133 3.22 1.93 -5.03
N ILE A 134 4.15 2.77 -4.59
CA ILE A 134 4.42 2.95 -3.16
C ILE A 134 3.10 3.36 -2.45
N PRO A 135 2.64 2.64 -1.41
CA PRO A 135 1.33 2.87 -0.80
C PRO A 135 1.14 4.22 -0.14
N TRP A 136 2.16 5.07 -0.08
CA TRP A 136 2.11 6.44 0.41
C TRP A 136 2.66 7.48 -0.58
N ASP A 137 2.92 7.09 -1.84
CA ASP A 137 3.27 8.03 -2.92
C ASP A 137 2.09 8.92 -3.34
N PHE A 138 2.39 10.05 -3.97
CA PHE A 138 1.35 11.01 -4.40
C PHE A 138 1.36 11.32 -5.89
N ASP A 139 2.35 10.82 -6.60
CA ASP A 139 2.67 11.13 -7.97
C ASP A 139 3.27 9.92 -8.68
N GLY A 140 3.34 10.05 -10.00
CA GLY A 140 4.06 9.15 -10.87
C GLY A 140 5.30 9.83 -11.44
N ASP A 141 6.28 9.05 -11.86
CA ASP A 141 7.52 9.53 -12.46
C ASP A 141 7.86 8.69 -13.70
N VAL A 142 7.98 9.35 -14.84
CA VAL A 142 8.47 8.78 -16.08
C VAL A 142 9.61 9.60 -16.64
N ALA A 143 10.46 8.95 -17.41
CA ALA A 143 11.63 9.55 -18.02
C ALA A 143 11.68 9.26 -19.52
N VAL A 144 12.30 10.18 -20.27
CA VAL A 144 12.73 9.98 -21.66
C VAL A 144 14.15 10.51 -21.83
N MET A 145 14.87 10.00 -22.84
CA MET A 145 16.14 10.61 -23.25
C MET A 145 15.87 11.94 -23.97
N LYS A 146 16.57 13.00 -23.57
CA LYS A 146 16.43 14.34 -24.15
C LYS A 146 16.85 14.38 -25.61
N GLU A 147 17.84 13.60 -26.01
CA GLU A 147 18.22 13.43 -27.42
C GLU A 147 17.06 12.89 -28.26
N SER A 148 16.35 11.87 -27.75
CA SER A 148 15.16 11.31 -28.41
C SER A 148 14.02 12.33 -28.48
N CYS A 149 13.87 13.15 -27.43
CA CYS A 149 12.95 14.28 -27.43
C CYS A 149 13.28 15.29 -28.53
N ASN A 150 14.54 15.74 -28.61
CA ASN A 150 15.00 16.70 -29.60
C ASN A 150 14.80 16.17 -31.03
N ALA A 151 15.19 14.91 -31.29
CA ALA A 151 15.00 14.27 -32.58
C ALA A 151 13.52 14.19 -32.98
N THR A 152 12.64 13.88 -32.02
CA THR A 152 11.19 13.85 -32.23
C THR A 152 10.64 15.23 -32.54
N PHE A 153 11.04 16.24 -31.77
CA PHE A 153 10.63 17.62 -31.98
C PHE A 153 11.07 18.15 -33.34
N ASP A 154 12.31 17.89 -33.77
CA ASP A 154 12.80 18.27 -35.09
C ASP A 154 12.00 17.60 -36.21
N ALA A 155 11.65 16.32 -36.05
CA ALA A 155 10.79 15.61 -36.99
C ALA A 155 9.37 16.23 -37.07
N LEU A 156 8.80 16.64 -35.93
CA LEU A 156 7.51 17.34 -35.88
C LEU A 156 7.58 18.71 -36.56
N ARG A 157 8.66 19.47 -36.37
CA ARG A 157 8.89 20.76 -37.03
C ARG A 157 9.06 20.60 -38.53
N ALA A 158 9.82 19.60 -38.97
CA ALA A 158 10.02 19.31 -40.39
C ALA A 158 8.70 18.98 -41.11
N LYS A 159 7.71 18.44 -40.38
CA LYS A 159 6.34 18.18 -40.87
C LYS A 159 5.43 19.41 -40.85
N GLY A 160 5.89 20.56 -40.38
CA GLY A 160 5.10 21.80 -40.34
C GLY A 160 4.02 21.82 -39.25
N SER A 161 4.20 21.06 -38.16
CA SER A 161 3.21 20.95 -37.06
C SER A 161 2.88 22.28 -36.36
N GLY A 162 3.75 23.29 -36.46
CA GLY A 162 3.54 24.60 -35.83
C GLY A 162 3.72 24.62 -34.30
N VAL A 163 4.02 23.49 -33.67
CA VAL A 163 4.30 23.41 -32.23
C VAL A 163 5.65 24.07 -31.91
N LYS A 164 5.73 24.75 -30.77
CA LYS A 164 6.96 25.41 -30.29
C LYS A 164 7.84 24.53 -29.43
N ASN A 165 7.26 23.50 -28.81
CA ASN A 165 7.93 22.56 -27.93
C ASN A 165 7.21 21.21 -27.88
N ILE A 166 7.84 20.23 -27.23
CA ILE A 166 7.30 18.89 -27.09
C ILE A 166 6.03 18.85 -26.23
N ALA A 167 5.91 19.72 -25.23
CA ALA A 167 4.74 19.73 -24.34
C ALA A 167 3.45 20.01 -25.13
N GLN A 168 3.48 20.96 -26.07
CA GLN A 168 2.32 21.24 -26.94
C GLN A 168 1.91 20.03 -27.78
N ALA A 169 2.88 19.25 -28.28
CA ALA A 169 2.59 18.05 -29.04
C ALA A 169 1.99 16.96 -28.15
N VAL A 170 2.53 16.77 -26.95
CA VAL A 170 2.01 15.80 -25.97
C VAL A 170 0.62 16.20 -25.49
N ASP A 171 0.39 17.47 -25.17
CA ASP A 171 -0.90 18.00 -24.70
C ASP A 171 -2.02 17.74 -25.72
N ALA A 172 -1.73 17.93 -27.01
CA ALA A 172 -2.68 17.66 -28.09
C ALA A 172 -3.09 16.18 -28.18
N GLU A 173 -2.25 15.27 -27.67
CA GLU A 173 -2.50 13.84 -27.63
C GLU A 173 -3.09 13.35 -26.30
N LEU A 174 -3.16 14.19 -25.26
CA LEU A 174 -3.70 13.77 -23.97
C LEU A 174 -5.22 13.52 -24.03
N PRO A 175 -5.72 12.50 -23.30
CA PRO A 175 -7.16 12.29 -23.17
C PRO A 175 -7.83 13.47 -22.44
N ARG A 176 -9.13 13.67 -22.68
CA ARG A 176 -9.91 14.72 -22.01
C ARG A 176 -9.80 14.57 -20.49
N GLY A 177 -9.62 15.70 -19.80
CA GLY A 177 -9.48 15.74 -18.34
C GLY A 177 -8.04 15.72 -17.84
N PHE A 178 -7.08 15.56 -18.75
CA PHE A 178 -5.66 15.73 -18.50
C PHE A 178 -5.14 16.93 -19.29
N HIS A 179 -4.13 17.59 -18.74
CA HIS A 179 -3.38 18.65 -19.41
C HIS A 179 -1.94 18.62 -18.93
N ILE A 180 -1.01 19.05 -19.78
CA ILE A 180 0.40 19.19 -19.40
C ILE A 180 0.68 20.59 -18.86
N VAL A 181 1.63 20.68 -17.93
CA VAL A 181 2.14 21.91 -17.35
C VAL A 181 3.66 21.86 -17.28
N THR A 182 4.29 23.01 -17.21
CA THR A 182 5.73 23.13 -16.97
C THR A 182 5.96 23.37 -15.48
N VAL A 183 6.90 22.63 -14.88
CA VAL A 183 7.33 22.86 -13.50
C VAL A 183 8.60 23.71 -13.51
N THR A 184 8.56 24.82 -12.79
CA THR A 184 9.65 25.81 -12.74
C THR A 184 9.96 26.19 -11.30
N ASP A 185 11.06 26.91 -11.09
CA ASP A 185 11.41 27.50 -9.79
C ASP A 185 10.32 28.42 -9.21
N GLY A 186 9.51 29.02 -10.08
CA GLY A 186 8.38 29.86 -9.70
C GLY A 186 7.09 29.08 -9.40
N GLY A 187 7.11 27.76 -9.49
CA GLY A 187 5.96 26.87 -9.38
C GLY A 187 5.52 26.32 -10.74
N VAL A 188 4.23 26.02 -10.84
CA VAL A 188 3.63 25.36 -12.02
C VAL A 188 3.09 26.41 -13.00
N SER A 189 3.43 26.29 -14.28
CA SER A 189 2.93 27.12 -15.37
C SER A 189 2.09 26.31 -16.36
N ARG A 190 0.86 26.78 -16.63
CA ARG A 190 0.02 26.28 -17.73
C ARG A 190 0.32 26.95 -19.07
N ASP A 191 1.14 28.00 -19.07
CA ASP A 191 1.60 28.63 -20.29
C ASP A 191 2.77 27.83 -20.87
N LEU A 192 2.45 27.00 -21.86
CA LEU A 192 3.42 26.17 -22.56
C LEU A 192 4.28 26.97 -23.54
N ASP A 193 4.02 28.24 -23.81
CA ASP A 193 4.85 29.07 -24.70
C ASP A 193 6.14 29.59 -24.04
N THR A 194 6.37 29.21 -22.77
CA THR A 194 7.48 29.69 -21.94
C THR A 194 8.84 29.09 -22.30
N PHE A 195 8.89 28.04 -23.13
CA PHE A 195 10.12 27.36 -23.55
C PHE A 195 10.02 26.81 -24.98
N SER A 196 11.16 26.42 -25.55
CA SER A 196 11.23 25.85 -26.90
C SER A 196 11.79 24.42 -26.91
N GLY A 197 11.40 23.63 -27.90
CA GLY A 197 11.89 22.26 -28.06
C GLY A 197 11.65 21.37 -26.83
N CYS A 198 12.74 20.88 -26.24
CA CYS A 198 12.76 20.01 -25.06
C CYS A 198 13.57 20.61 -23.89
N GLU A 199 13.54 21.95 -23.77
CA GLU A 199 14.36 22.70 -22.80
C GLU A 199 13.74 22.75 -21.39
N ALA A 200 12.49 22.31 -21.22
CA ALA A 200 11.88 22.24 -19.90
C ALA A 200 12.65 21.24 -19.01
N GLN A 201 12.93 21.64 -17.77
CA GLN A 201 13.59 20.77 -16.80
C GLN A 201 12.67 19.61 -16.38
N GLU A 202 11.40 19.93 -16.12
CA GLU A 202 10.38 19.00 -15.71
C GLU A 202 9.05 19.42 -16.36
N LEU A 203 8.39 18.46 -16.98
CA LEU A 203 7.00 18.60 -17.39
C LEU A 203 6.15 17.74 -16.45
N ARG A 204 4.91 18.13 -16.26
CA ARG A 204 3.97 17.39 -15.40
C ARG A 204 2.67 17.27 -16.15
N ILE A 205 2.06 16.08 -16.14
CA ILE A 205 0.66 16.00 -16.50
C ILE A 205 -0.16 16.07 -15.23
N GLU A 206 -1.21 16.87 -15.24
CA GLU A 206 -2.17 16.93 -14.16
C GLU A 206 -3.49 16.36 -14.67
N GLY A 207 -4.16 15.57 -13.85
CA GLY A 207 -5.47 15.03 -14.14
C GLY A 207 -6.37 15.04 -12.91
N TYR A 208 -7.67 15.07 -13.17
CA TYR A 208 -8.69 14.88 -12.14
C TYR A 208 -9.35 13.53 -12.35
N TRP A 209 -9.39 12.71 -11.30
CA TRP A 209 -10.12 11.45 -11.39
C TRP A 209 -11.64 11.71 -11.50
N PRO A 210 -12.36 10.98 -12.38
CA PRO A 210 -13.81 11.09 -12.47
C PRO A 210 -14.48 10.87 -11.10
N GLY A 211 -15.24 11.86 -10.63
CA GLY A 211 -15.92 11.81 -9.34
C GLY A 211 -15.10 12.30 -8.15
N THR A 212 -13.86 12.75 -8.35
CA THR A 212 -13.07 13.45 -7.33
C THR A 212 -12.52 14.77 -7.87
N GLU A 213 -13.43 15.65 -8.30
CA GLU A 213 -13.13 16.96 -8.90
C GLU A 213 -12.22 17.86 -8.02
N ASP A 214 -12.11 17.55 -6.72
CA ASP A 214 -11.26 18.26 -5.76
C ASP A 214 -9.85 17.67 -5.59
N ARG A 215 -9.51 16.57 -6.26
CA ARG A 215 -8.20 15.90 -6.10
C ARG A 215 -7.52 15.69 -7.44
N MET A 216 -6.45 16.46 -7.61
CA MET A 216 -5.53 16.35 -8.72
C MET A 216 -4.50 15.25 -8.42
N CYS A 217 -4.31 14.34 -9.38
CA CYS A 217 -3.12 13.49 -9.43
C CYS A 217 -2.24 13.94 -10.59
N TYR A 218 -0.98 13.56 -10.54
CA TYR A 218 -0.03 13.93 -11.57
C TYR A 218 1.03 12.87 -11.80
N THR A 219 1.67 12.97 -12.97
CA THR A 219 2.86 12.20 -13.31
C THR A 219 3.87 13.15 -13.94
N ASP A 220 5.08 13.14 -13.40
CA ASP A 220 6.19 13.97 -13.84
C ASP A 220 6.95 13.28 -14.97
N LEU A 221 7.32 14.07 -15.97
CA LEU A 221 8.16 13.70 -17.10
C LEU A 221 9.52 14.34 -16.92
N TRP A 222 10.51 13.49 -16.72
CA TRP A 222 11.91 13.82 -16.59
C TRP A 222 12.64 13.64 -17.92
N PHE A 223 13.56 14.57 -18.22
CA PHE A 223 14.47 14.46 -19.36
C PHE A 223 15.84 14.03 -18.88
N LEU A 224 16.37 12.95 -19.45
CA LEU A 224 17.73 12.50 -19.19
C LEU A 224 18.65 12.99 -20.30
N ASP A 225 19.73 13.64 -19.91
CA ASP A 225 20.79 14.05 -20.83
C ASP A 225 21.79 12.89 -20.99
N HIS A 226 22.32 12.69 -22.19
CA HIS A 226 23.47 11.81 -22.37
C HIS A 226 24.73 12.61 -21.97
N GLU A 227 25.64 12.01 -21.19
CA GLU A 227 26.84 12.70 -20.70
C GLU A 227 27.71 13.31 -21.82
N SER A 228 27.76 12.69 -22.99
CA SER A 228 28.53 13.18 -24.14
C SER A 228 27.76 14.15 -25.03
N SER A 229 26.51 14.47 -24.72
CA SER A 229 25.73 15.41 -25.52
C SER A 229 26.31 16.82 -25.44
N GLU A 230 26.37 17.49 -26.60
CA GLU A 230 26.81 18.88 -26.66
C GLU A 230 25.87 19.76 -25.81
N GLY A 231 26.44 20.49 -24.86
CA GLY A 231 25.68 21.35 -23.95
C GLY A 231 25.02 20.62 -22.77
N ALA A 232 25.27 19.33 -22.57
CA ALA A 232 24.86 18.65 -21.34
C ALA A 232 25.62 19.23 -20.14
N ASP A 233 24.90 19.78 -19.16
CA ASP A 233 25.45 20.13 -17.84
C ASP A 233 25.45 18.88 -16.94
N CYS A 234 26.03 17.79 -17.42
CA CYS A 234 26.16 16.61 -16.60
C CYS A 234 27.50 15.90 -16.76
N HIS A 235 28.05 15.55 -15.61
CA HIS A 235 29.33 14.87 -15.47
C HIS A 235 29.13 13.73 -14.50
N CYS A 236 29.27 12.52 -15.02
CA CYS A 236 29.13 11.31 -14.24
C CYS A 236 30.51 10.83 -13.78
N ASP A 237 30.53 10.27 -12.57
CA ASP A 237 31.74 9.64 -12.08
C ASP A 237 32.13 8.48 -13.03
N SER A 238 33.43 8.39 -13.30
CA SER A 238 34.10 7.31 -14.01
C SER A 238 33.68 5.90 -13.56
N ILE A 239 33.22 5.73 -12.32
CA ILE A 239 32.73 4.45 -11.77
C ILE A 239 31.44 3.96 -12.44
N VAL A 240 30.65 4.85 -13.04
CA VAL A 240 29.48 4.48 -13.84
C VAL A 240 29.97 4.00 -15.21
N PRO A 241 29.59 2.81 -15.70
CA PRO A 241 29.95 2.36 -17.05
C PRO A 241 29.41 3.31 -18.13
N SER A 242 30.21 3.61 -19.16
CA SER A 242 29.76 4.35 -20.34
C SER A 242 29.13 3.42 -21.39
N PRO A 243 28.18 3.91 -22.23
CA PRO A 243 27.61 5.26 -22.25
C PRO A 243 26.71 5.56 -21.05
N ARG A 244 26.52 6.84 -20.73
CA ARG A 244 25.87 7.30 -19.49
C ARG A 244 24.79 8.31 -19.78
N ALA A 245 23.67 8.12 -19.10
CA ALA A 245 22.60 9.08 -18.99
C ALA A 245 22.63 9.74 -17.60
N CYS A 246 22.24 10.98 -17.53
CA CYS A 246 22.20 11.75 -16.30
C CYS A 246 20.82 12.37 -16.13
N ILE A 247 20.35 12.40 -14.89
CA ILE A 247 19.13 13.08 -14.50
C ILE A 247 19.50 14.20 -13.52
N GLU A 248 19.21 15.43 -13.91
CA GLU A 248 19.39 16.59 -13.04
C GLU A 248 18.09 16.93 -12.35
N ASN A 249 18.08 16.77 -11.03
CA ASN A 249 16.99 17.24 -10.19
C ASN A 249 17.56 18.32 -9.26
N LYS A 250 16.88 19.45 -9.14
CA LYS A 250 17.33 20.54 -8.27
C LYS A 250 17.23 20.19 -6.77
N TYR A 251 16.33 19.28 -6.41
CA TYR A 251 16.03 18.84 -5.05
C TYR A 251 16.76 17.56 -4.64
N TYR A 252 17.19 16.74 -5.60
CA TYR A 252 17.95 15.51 -5.35
C TYR A 252 19.38 15.61 -5.89
N SER A 253 20.28 14.76 -5.40
CA SER A 253 21.61 14.63 -6.00
C SER A 253 21.48 14.22 -7.48
N ARG A 254 22.29 14.82 -8.37
CA ARG A 254 22.42 14.37 -9.77
C ARG A 254 22.56 12.84 -9.81
N GLY A 255 21.67 12.18 -10.55
CA GLY A 255 21.70 10.74 -10.75
C GLY A 255 22.44 10.42 -12.05
N CYS A 256 23.36 9.45 -12.00
CA CYS A 256 24.13 9.02 -13.18
C CYS A 256 23.92 7.55 -13.43
N ILE A 257 23.42 7.20 -14.61
CA ILE A 257 22.91 5.89 -14.97
C ILE A 257 23.70 5.35 -16.16
N SER A 258 24.10 4.09 -16.11
CA SER A 258 24.68 3.40 -17.27
C SER A 258 23.56 3.10 -18.26
N GLU A 259 23.76 3.39 -19.55
CA GLU A 259 22.78 3.07 -20.58
C GLU A 259 22.56 1.56 -20.74
N ALA A 260 23.53 0.72 -20.36
CA ALA A 260 23.35 -0.73 -20.33
C ALA A 260 22.35 -1.18 -19.23
N ASP A 261 22.17 -0.36 -18.20
CA ASP A 261 21.17 -0.59 -17.14
C ASP A 261 19.80 -0.08 -17.60
N LEU A 262 19.77 0.91 -18.50
CA LEU A 262 18.54 1.44 -19.09
C LEU A 262 18.02 0.55 -20.22
N PHE A 263 18.84 0.28 -21.23
CA PHE A 263 18.42 -0.28 -22.50
C PHE A 263 18.89 -1.72 -22.72
N PRO A 264 18.12 -2.55 -23.45
CA PRO A 264 16.79 -2.23 -23.99
C PRO A 264 15.72 -2.15 -22.89
N LEU A 265 14.74 -1.27 -23.05
CA LEU A 265 13.62 -1.19 -22.13
C LEU A 265 12.76 -2.46 -22.19
N ALA A 266 12.21 -2.88 -21.06
CA ALA A 266 11.28 -4.00 -20.98
C ALA A 266 9.84 -3.51 -20.83
N ASP A 267 8.92 -4.10 -21.61
CA ASP A 267 7.49 -3.89 -21.44
C ASP A 267 7.01 -4.50 -20.12
N SER A 268 6.14 -3.78 -19.42
CA SER A 268 5.63 -4.17 -18.10
C SER A 268 4.27 -3.56 -17.83
N THR A 269 3.74 -3.78 -16.62
CA THR A 269 2.48 -3.19 -16.17
C THR A 269 2.61 -2.56 -14.80
N LEU A 270 1.96 -1.41 -14.62
CA LEU A 270 1.72 -0.77 -13.33
C LEU A 270 0.31 -1.14 -12.84
N LEU A 271 0.20 -1.53 -11.57
CA LEU A 271 -1.00 -2.09 -10.93
C LEU A 271 -1.64 -3.28 -11.69
N GLY A 272 -0.87 -3.97 -12.53
CA GLY A 272 -1.35 -5.06 -13.38
C GLY A 272 -2.27 -4.64 -14.53
N LYS A 273 -2.42 -3.34 -14.80
CA LYS A 273 -3.38 -2.80 -15.79
C LYS A 273 -2.76 -1.82 -16.79
N VAL A 274 -1.91 -0.91 -16.31
CA VAL A 274 -1.38 0.19 -17.12
C VAL A 274 -0.08 -0.24 -17.79
N SER A 275 -0.03 -0.18 -19.12
CA SER A 275 1.18 -0.48 -19.88
C SER A 275 2.26 0.57 -19.62
N VAL A 276 3.43 0.11 -19.20
CA VAL A 276 4.61 0.95 -18.93
C VAL A 276 5.85 0.23 -19.45
N LYS A 277 6.96 0.97 -19.58
CA LYS A 277 8.27 0.36 -19.74
C LYS A 277 9.12 0.57 -18.50
N VAL A 278 10.01 -0.38 -18.24
CA VAL A 278 10.99 -0.30 -17.17
C VAL A 278 12.40 -0.51 -17.74
N PRO A 279 13.44 0.01 -17.08
CA PRO A 279 14.83 -0.24 -17.45
C PRO A 279 15.19 -1.73 -17.55
N ASN A 280 16.23 -2.04 -18.32
CA ASN A 280 16.82 -3.39 -18.46
C ASN A 280 17.29 -3.97 -17.11
N ASP A 281 17.92 -3.14 -16.27
CA ASP A 281 18.28 -3.46 -14.89
C ASP A 281 17.68 -2.41 -13.93
N PRO A 282 16.40 -2.60 -13.50
CA PRO A 282 15.73 -1.69 -12.59
C PRO A 282 16.50 -1.45 -11.29
N LEU A 283 17.14 -2.50 -10.75
CA LEU A 283 17.89 -2.41 -9.50
C LEU A 283 19.19 -1.61 -9.68
N GLY A 284 19.90 -1.81 -10.79
CA GLY A 284 21.08 -1.03 -11.18
C GLY A 284 20.75 0.46 -11.30
N VAL A 285 19.64 0.79 -11.98
CA VAL A 285 19.14 2.17 -12.09
C VAL A 285 18.80 2.75 -10.71
N LEU A 286 18.00 2.05 -9.91
CA LEU A 286 17.58 2.53 -8.59
C LEU A 286 18.76 2.78 -7.66
N ARG A 287 19.78 1.91 -7.63
CA ARG A 287 20.98 2.11 -6.79
C ARG A 287 21.76 3.37 -7.16
N ARG A 288 21.68 3.83 -8.40
CA ARG A 288 22.33 5.05 -8.87
C ARG A 288 21.51 6.30 -8.57
N LEU A 289 20.17 6.18 -8.59
CA LEU A 289 19.25 7.24 -8.21
C LEU A 289 19.20 7.47 -6.70
N TYR A 290 19.40 6.41 -5.90
CA TYR A 290 19.37 6.43 -4.45
C TYR A 290 20.75 6.05 -3.86
N PRO A 291 21.76 6.93 -3.91
CA PRO A 291 23.12 6.62 -3.45
C PRO A 291 23.18 6.30 -1.94
N ALA A 292 22.20 6.74 -1.16
CA ALA A 292 22.07 6.41 0.27
C ALA A 292 21.53 4.99 0.54
N GLY A 293 21.19 4.25 -0.52
CA GLY A 293 20.55 2.94 -0.51
C GLY A 293 19.07 3.01 -0.87
N ILE A 294 18.57 1.92 -1.45
CA ILE A 294 17.16 1.71 -1.74
C ILE A 294 16.48 0.87 -0.65
N ASP A 295 17.15 0.64 0.47
CA ASP A 295 16.62 -0.20 1.53
C ASP A 295 15.81 0.65 2.49
N ILE A 296 14.70 0.12 2.97
CA ILE A 296 13.96 0.71 4.09
C ILE A 296 14.78 0.47 5.35
N LYS A 297 15.44 1.54 5.81
CA LYS A 297 16.09 1.57 7.12
C LYS A 297 15.02 1.62 8.19
N ASN A 298 15.04 0.67 9.12
CA ASN A 298 14.03 0.64 10.18
C ASN A 298 14.09 1.90 11.04
N MET A 299 12.93 2.43 11.44
CA MET A 299 12.77 3.69 12.17
C MET A 299 13.30 4.93 11.44
N ALA A 300 13.56 4.84 10.14
CA ALA A 300 13.90 6.01 9.35
C ALA A 300 12.68 6.89 9.14
N PRO A 301 12.86 8.22 9.04
CA PRO A 301 11.77 9.10 8.65
C PRO A 301 11.14 8.64 7.33
N VAL A 302 9.82 8.73 7.25
CA VAL A 302 9.11 8.59 5.97
C VAL A 302 9.55 9.77 5.10
N PRO A 303 9.88 9.56 3.81
CA PRO A 303 10.11 10.67 2.89
C PRO A 303 8.91 11.63 2.93
N LYS A 304 9.19 12.93 3.03
CA LYS A 304 8.18 13.97 3.19
C LYS A 304 7.11 13.84 2.11
N ASN A 305 5.86 13.70 2.53
CA ASN A 305 4.71 13.66 1.63
C ASN A 305 3.45 14.19 2.35
N PRO A 306 2.40 14.56 1.60
CA PRO A 306 1.15 15.10 2.18
C PRO A 306 0.43 14.19 3.19
N LEU A 307 0.73 12.88 3.25
CA LEU A 307 0.11 11.95 4.20
C LEU A 307 0.74 12.02 5.59
N PHE A 308 2.06 12.18 5.63
CA PHE A 308 2.88 11.92 6.81
C PHE A 308 3.69 13.13 7.27
N GLU A 309 3.69 14.23 6.52
CA GLU A 309 4.43 15.46 6.85
C GLU A 309 5.87 15.17 7.31
N ASP A 310 6.40 15.88 8.30
CA ASP A 310 7.81 15.75 8.75
C ASP A 310 7.99 14.80 9.96
N ASP A 311 6.89 14.24 10.48
CA ASP A 311 6.84 13.70 11.85
C ASP A 311 6.53 12.20 11.91
N TRP A 312 6.80 11.42 10.86
CA TRP A 312 6.54 9.97 10.86
C TRP A 312 7.79 9.16 10.50
N SER A 313 7.83 7.92 10.97
CA SER A 313 8.90 6.96 10.68
C SER A 313 8.35 5.63 10.19
N ILE A 314 9.06 5.02 9.24
CA ILE A 314 8.78 3.68 8.76
C ILE A 314 9.32 2.69 9.79
N VAL A 315 8.48 1.77 10.25
CA VAL A 315 8.79 0.75 11.24
C VAL A 315 8.50 -0.62 10.65
N VAL A 316 9.49 -1.49 10.66
CA VAL A 316 9.37 -2.88 10.21
C VAL A 316 9.44 -3.79 11.43
N ALA A 317 8.35 -4.49 11.71
CA ALA A 317 8.29 -5.46 12.80
C ALA A 317 9.17 -6.69 12.50
N SER A 318 9.84 -7.19 13.54
CA SER A 318 10.78 -8.32 13.44
C SER A 318 10.07 -9.67 13.20
N SER A 319 8.81 -9.77 13.65
CA SER A 319 7.95 -10.95 13.52
C SER A 319 6.52 -10.50 13.19
N PRO A 320 5.69 -11.31 12.49
CA PRO A 320 4.27 -11.06 12.40
C PRO A 320 3.74 -11.17 13.83
N THR A 321 3.13 -10.10 14.33
CA THR A 321 2.72 -10.02 15.73
C THR A 321 1.52 -10.92 15.95
N ALA A 322 1.76 -12.08 16.56
CA ALA A 322 0.77 -12.77 17.35
C ALA A 322 1.29 -12.96 18.78
N VAL A 323 1.77 -11.87 19.41
CA VAL A 323 1.69 -11.81 20.87
C VAL A 323 0.26 -11.39 21.19
N GLN A 324 -0.68 -12.34 21.04
CA GLN A 324 -1.94 -12.21 21.75
C GLN A 324 -1.57 -12.11 23.22
N GLN A 325 -1.69 -10.91 23.81
CA GLN A 325 -1.75 -10.84 25.26
C GLN A 325 -2.86 -11.80 25.71
N PRO A 326 -2.62 -12.70 26.69
CA PRO A 326 -3.64 -13.61 27.19
C PRO A 326 -4.73 -12.80 27.90
N GLY A 327 -5.69 -12.29 27.12
CA GLY A 327 -6.70 -11.34 27.56
C GLY A 327 -8.11 -11.74 27.15
N ARG A 328 -8.91 -12.14 28.15
CA ARG A 328 -10.38 -11.96 28.21
C ARG A 328 -11.32 -12.75 27.27
N HIS A 329 -10.89 -13.80 26.58
CA HIS A 329 -11.88 -14.70 25.94
C HIS A 329 -12.63 -15.62 26.92
N THR A 330 -12.18 -15.79 28.17
CA THR A 330 -12.82 -16.70 29.13
C THR A 330 -14.17 -16.22 29.66
N THR A 331 -14.47 -14.92 29.63
CA THR A 331 -15.75 -14.39 30.16
C THR A 331 -16.92 -14.58 29.18
N LEU A 332 -16.71 -14.44 27.87
CA LEU A 332 -17.81 -14.59 26.89
C LEU A 332 -18.27 -16.06 26.79
N TRP A 333 -17.32 -17.00 26.75
CA TRP A 333 -17.64 -18.43 26.77
C TRP A 333 -18.28 -18.88 28.09
N TRP A 334 -17.89 -18.28 29.21
CA TRP A 334 -18.57 -18.50 30.50
C TRP A 334 -20.03 -18.02 30.47
N PHE A 335 -20.30 -16.83 29.94
CA PHE A 335 -21.67 -16.32 29.82
C PHE A 335 -22.53 -17.19 28.89
N VAL A 336 -21.99 -17.60 27.74
CA VAL A 336 -22.69 -18.51 26.81
C VAL A 336 -22.96 -19.86 27.47
N ALA A 337 -21.99 -20.42 28.20
CA ALA A 337 -22.18 -21.68 28.92
C ALA A 337 -23.24 -21.57 30.03
N VAL A 338 -23.24 -20.49 30.81
CA VAL A 338 -24.25 -20.26 31.87
C VAL A 338 -25.66 -20.12 31.28
N VAL A 339 -25.81 -19.40 30.16
CA VAL A 339 -27.10 -19.24 29.48
C VAL A 339 -27.59 -20.57 28.91
N ILE A 340 -26.72 -21.36 28.27
CA ILE A 340 -27.08 -22.68 27.74
C ILE A 340 -27.50 -23.63 28.87
N VAL A 341 -26.77 -23.65 30.00
CA VAL A 341 -27.12 -24.47 31.17
C VAL A 341 -28.46 -24.05 31.76
N ALA A 342 -28.74 -22.74 31.86
CA ALA A 342 -30.03 -22.25 32.35
C ALA A 342 -31.19 -22.62 31.41
N ILE A 343 -31.01 -22.54 30.09
CA ILE A 343 -32.01 -22.96 29.10
C ILE A 343 -32.25 -24.46 29.17
N LEU A 344 -31.18 -25.27 29.24
CA LEU A 344 -31.29 -26.72 29.36
C LEU A 344 -31.98 -27.12 30.68
N ALA A 345 -31.68 -26.43 31.79
CA ALA A 345 -32.38 -26.65 33.05
C ALA A 345 -33.88 -26.35 32.93
N CYS A 346 -34.26 -25.22 32.33
CA CYS A 346 -35.67 -24.85 32.14
C CYS A 346 -36.43 -25.78 31.19
N VAL A 347 -35.79 -26.29 30.14
CA VAL A 347 -36.46 -27.11 29.11
C VAL A 347 -36.44 -28.60 29.44
N CYS A 348 -35.36 -29.13 30.01
CA CYS A 348 -35.19 -30.56 30.22
C CYS A 348 -35.74 -31.05 31.56
N ILE A 349 -35.68 -30.24 32.62
CA ILE A 349 -36.14 -30.67 33.96
C ILE A 349 -37.65 -31.02 33.98
N PRO A 350 -38.56 -30.26 33.35
CA PRO A 350 -39.98 -30.62 33.32
C PRO A 350 -40.27 -31.91 32.53
N LYS A 351 -39.48 -32.19 31.47
CA LYS A 351 -39.62 -33.41 30.65
C LYS A 351 -39.08 -34.64 31.40
N LEU A 352 -37.96 -34.52 32.09
CA LEU A 352 -37.40 -35.59 32.92
C LEU A 352 -38.29 -35.92 34.11
N TYR A 353 -38.92 -34.93 34.75
CA TYR A 353 -39.86 -35.15 35.84
C TYR A 353 -41.11 -35.94 35.38
N ARG A 354 -41.65 -35.66 34.18
CA ARG A 354 -42.76 -36.43 33.60
C ARG A 354 -42.38 -37.88 33.27
N CYS A 355 -41.16 -38.13 32.81
CA CYS A 355 -40.65 -39.49 32.59
C CYS A 355 -40.45 -40.27 33.89
N PHE A 356 -39.96 -39.61 34.95
CA PHE A 356 -39.73 -40.24 36.25
C PHE A 356 -41.04 -40.64 36.95
N VAL A 357 -42.07 -39.81 36.85
CA VAL A 357 -43.41 -40.12 37.39
C VAL A 357 -44.09 -41.24 36.61
N LYS A 358 -43.88 -41.36 35.29
CA LYS A 358 -44.39 -42.48 34.48
C LYS A 358 -43.66 -43.80 34.79
N ARG A 359 -42.35 -43.79 35.04
CA ARG A 359 -41.58 -45.01 35.37
C ARG A 359 -41.89 -45.57 36.77
N ARG A 360 -42.27 -44.76 37.77
CA ARG A 360 -42.67 -45.28 39.09
C ARG A 360 -43.98 -46.07 39.10
N ARG A 361 -44.82 -45.97 38.05
CA ARG A 361 -46.08 -46.75 37.93
C ARG A 361 -45.93 -48.06 37.17
N ALA A 362 -44.84 -48.25 36.43
CA ALA A 362 -44.54 -49.50 35.78
C ALA A 362 -43.53 -50.26 36.65
N GLY A 363 -44.03 -51.08 37.56
CA GLY A 363 -43.19 -51.96 38.37
C GLY A 363 -42.37 -52.87 37.46
N TYR A 364 -41.05 -52.71 37.51
CA TYR A 364 -40.13 -53.61 36.85
C TYR A 364 -39.14 -54.17 37.86
N ALA A 365 -39.11 -55.50 37.88
CA ALA A 365 -38.19 -56.34 38.62
C ALA A 365 -36.75 -56.09 38.17
N LEU A 366 -35.84 -56.07 39.14
CA LEU A 366 -34.39 -56.03 38.96
C LEU A 366 -33.92 -57.34 38.30
N PRO A 367 -33.18 -57.30 37.18
CA PRO A 367 -32.39 -58.44 36.74
C PRO A 367 -31.10 -58.54 37.55
N LYS A 368 -30.74 -59.79 37.85
CA LYS A 368 -29.54 -60.20 38.59
C LYS A 368 -28.24 -59.77 37.88
N ARG A 369 -27.26 -59.43 38.71
CA ARG A 369 -25.82 -59.31 38.40
C ARG A 369 -25.31 -60.54 37.65
N ALA A 370 -24.53 -60.32 36.60
CA ALA A 370 -23.61 -61.30 36.03
C ALA A 370 -22.22 -60.66 35.93
N ASP A 371 -21.23 -61.46 36.32
CA ASP A 371 -19.84 -61.13 36.57
C ASP A 371 -19.00 -60.83 35.31
N ASP A 372 -17.92 -60.10 35.60
CA ASP A 372 -16.57 -60.09 35.03
C ASP A 372 -16.29 -60.85 33.73
N SER A 373 -15.77 -60.11 32.75
CA SER A 373 -14.50 -60.48 32.13
C SER A 373 -13.80 -59.26 31.54
N THR A 374 -12.57 -59.06 32.00
CA THR A 374 -11.54 -58.16 31.52
C THR A 374 -11.05 -58.58 30.13
N GLN A 375 -10.87 -57.62 29.23
CA GLN A 375 -10.02 -57.76 28.05
C GLN A 375 -9.20 -56.49 27.86
N GLU A 376 -7.89 -56.64 28.05
CA GLU A 376 -6.85 -55.69 27.66
C GLU A 376 -6.76 -55.61 26.13
N PHE A 377 -6.58 -54.41 25.60
CA PHE A 377 -6.19 -54.16 24.22
C PHE A 377 -4.81 -53.51 24.19
N VAL A 378 -3.88 -54.16 23.48
CA VAL A 378 -2.58 -53.66 23.02
C VAL A 378 -2.62 -53.72 21.50
N ILE A 379 -2.43 -52.59 20.81
CA ILE A 379 -2.01 -52.46 19.39
C ILE A 379 -1.35 -51.06 19.29
N GLU A 380 -0.02 -50.98 19.22
CA GLU A 380 0.82 -50.76 18.02
C GLU A 380 0.58 -49.43 17.29
#